data_AF-A0A536HJA9-F1
#
_entry.id   AF-A0A536HJA9-F1
#
_cell.length_a   1.000
_cell.length_b   1.000
_cell.length_c   1.000
_cell.angle_alpha   90.00
_cell.angle_beta   90.00
_cell.angle_gamma   90.00
#
_symmetry.space_group_name_H-M   'P 1'
#
loop_
_entity.id
_entity.type
_entity.pdbx_description
1 polymer ?
#
loop_
_entity_poly.entity_id
_entity_poly.type
_entity_poly.pdbx_seq_one_letter_code
_entity_poly.pdbx_strand_id
1 'polypeptide(L)' 'MRTTRAPSLPDAVAPVVVLILLIGLTIVIFGTEAADGPLQIALMVSAVFAGLVAFKNGY' A
#
# COMPACT_ATOMS: atom_id res chain seq x y z
N MET A 1 14.04 22.72 10.22
CA MET A 1 13.72 21.43 10.87
C MET A 1 12.28 21.10 10.51
N ARG A 2 12.03 20.08 9.70
CA ARG A 2 10.65 19.67 9.38
C ARG A 2 10.04 19.12 10.67
N THR A 3 8.96 19.72 11.15
CA THR A 3 8.19 19.17 12.27
C THR A 3 7.60 17.85 11.76
N THR A 4 8.16 16.73 12.22
CA THR A 4 7.58 15.41 11.98
C THR A 4 6.20 15.44 12.62
N ARG A 5 5.15 15.41 11.79
CA ARG A 5 3.79 15.27 12.34
C ARG A 5 3.73 13.90 12.98
N ALA A 6 3.23 13.83 14.21
CA ALA A 6 3.08 12.57 14.91
C ALA A 6 2.34 11.58 13.97
N PRO A 7 2.93 10.40 13.68
CA PRO A 7 2.32 9.45 12.77
C PRO A 7 0.92 9.12 13.27
N SER A 8 -0.09 9.52 12.51
CA SER A 8 -1.47 9.30 12.89
C SER A 8 -1.80 7.85 12.57
N LEU A 9 -2.41 7.15 13.53
CA LEU A 9 -2.92 5.78 13.34
C LEU A 9 -3.70 5.59 12.02
N PRO A 10 -4.60 6.52 11.59
CA PRO A 10 -5.27 6.39 10.29
C PRO A 10 -4.32 6.46 9.09
N ASP A 11 -3.23 7.22 9.14
CA ASP A 11 -2.25 7.27 8.05
C ASP A 11 -1.49 5.95 7.94
N ALA A 12 -1.17 5.28 9.05
CA ALA A 12 -0.54 3.96 9.01
C ALA A 12 -1.49 2.86 8.48
N VAL A 13 -2.80 2.98 8.74
CA VAL A 13 -3.81 2.00 8.30
C VAL A 13 -4.13 2.15 6.81
N ALA A 14 -4.07 3.36 6.26
CA ALA A 14 -4.37 3.62 4.85
C ALA A 14 -3.62 2.70 3.85
N PRO A 15 -2.28 2.58 3.87
CA PRO A 15 -1.57 1.68 2.96
C PRO A 15 -1.87 0.21 3.20
N VAL A 16 -2.15 -0.20 4.45
CA VAL A 16 -2.54 -1.59 4.77
C VAL A 16 -3.88 -1.95 4.11
N VAL A 17 -4.86 -1.04 4.15
CA VAL A 17 -6.16 -1.25 3.50
C VAL A 17 -6.00 -1.31 1.99
N VAL A 18 -5.20 -0.41 1.39
CA VAL A 18 -4.90 -0.42 -0.05
C VAL A 18 -4.26 -1.74 -0.47
N LEU A 19 -3.30 -2.24 0.31
CA LEU A 19 -2.65 -3.52 0.06
C LEU A 19 -3.65 -4.68 0.03
N ILE A 20 -4.49 -4.78 1.06
CA ILE A 20 -5.50 -5.85 1.17
C ILE A 20 -6.45 -5.82 -0.03
N LEU A 21 -6.91 -4.63 -0.44
CA LEU A 21 -7.80 -4.48 -1.58
C LEU A 21 -7.13 -4.87 -2.90
N LEU A 22 -5.88 -4.47 -3.12
CA LEU A 22 -5.14 -4.81 -4.34
C LEU A 22 -4.89 -6.32 -4.44
N ILE A 23 -4.54 -6.97 -3.33
CA ILE A 23 -4.36 -8.43 -3.29
C ILE A 23 -5.68 -9.14 -3.57
N GLY A 24 -6.77 -8.73 -2.90
CA GLY A 24 -8.09 -9.30 -3.12
C GLY A 24 -8.56 -9.15 -4.56
N LEU A 25 -8.42 -7.96 -5.14
CA LEU A 25 -8.76 -7.70 -6.54
C LEU A 25 -7.92 -8.54 -7.50
N THR A 26 -6.63 -8.70 -7.22
CA THR A 26 -5.72 -9.51 -8.01
C THR A 26 -6.14 -10.98 -8.02
N ILE A 27 -6.53 -11.52 -6.87
CA ILE A 27 -7.04 -12.90 -6.77
C ILE A 27 -8.40 -13.04 -7.49
N VAL A 28 -9.28 -12.04 -7.37
CA VAL A 28 -10.59 -12.05 -8.05
C VAL A 28 -10.45 -12.03 -9.58
N ILE A 29 -9.48 -11.27 -10.11
CA ILE A 29 -9.27 -11.12 -11.56
C ILE A 29 -8.44 -12.27 -12.14
N PHE A 30 -7.38 -12.70 -11.44
CA PHE A 30 -6.37 -13.61 -11.99
C PHE A 30 -6.38 -15.02 -11.37
N GLY A 31 -7.18 -15.27 -10.33
CA GLY A 31 -7.27 -16.58 -9.70
C GLY A 31 -5.93 -17.05 -9.13
N THR A 32 -5.57 -18.31 -9.38
CA THR A 32 -4.30 -18.90 -8.92
C THR A 32 -3.07 -18.32 -9.63
N GLU A 33 -3.23 -17.83 -10.86
CA GLU A 33 -2.17 -17.20 -11.66
C GLU A 33 -1.79 -15.80 -11.13
N ALA A 34 -2.55 -15.29 -10.16
CA ALA A 34 -2.24 -14.05 -9.45
C ALA A 34 -0.82 -14.04 -8.84
N ALA A 35 -0.34 -15.20 -8.40
CA ALA A 35 0.95 -15.35 -7.74
C ALA A 35 2.15 -15.15 -8.69
N ASP A 36 1.97 -15.34 -9.99
CA ASP A 36 3.06 -15.38 -10.98
C ASP A 36 3.43 -13.99 -11.55
N GLY A 37 2.76 -12.92 -11.11
CA GLY A 37 3.11 -11.57 -11.56
C GLY A 37 2.17 -10.47 -11.09
N PRO A 38 0.85 -10.59 -11.26
CA PRO A 38 -0.11 -9.56 -10.87
C PRO A 38 0.03 -9.13 -9.41
N LEU A 39 0.30 -10.08 -8.51
CA LEU A 39 0.53 -9.81 -7.10
C LEU A 39 1.75 -8.90 -6.88
N GLN A 40 2.85 -9.10 -7.62
CA GLN A 40 4.06 -8.28 -7.48
C GLN A 40 3.79 -6.81 -7.85
N ILE A 41 2.97 -6.57 -8.88
CA ILE A 41 2.55 -5.22 -9.27
C ILE A 41 1.68 -4.60 -8.18
N ALA A 42 0.73 -5.36 -7.62
CA ALA A 42 -0.09 -4.91 -6.49
C ALA A 42 0.76 -4.49 -5.27
N LEU A 43 1.77 -5.30 -4.90
CA LEU A 43 2.69 -4.97 -3.81
C LEU A 43 3.47 -3.68 -4.10
N MET A 44 3.99 -3.52 -5.32
CA MET A 44 4.79 -2.35 -5.70
C MET A 44 3.95 -1.07 -5.70
N VAL A 45 2.70 -1.12 -6.20
CA VAL A 45 1.76 0.01 -6.14
C VAL A 45 1.42 0.38 -4.70
N SER A 46 1.20 -0.62 -3.83
CA SER A 46 0.96 -0.39 -2.41
C SER A 46 2.18 0.23 -1.71
N ALA A 47 3.40 -0.17 -2.08
CA ALA A 47 4.62 0.38 -1.52
C ALA A 47 4.81 1.86 -1.90
N VAL A 48 4.50 2.22 -3.16
CA VAL A 48 4.47 3.62 -3.60
C VAL A 48 3.46 4.43 -2.79
N PHE A 49 2.25 3.89 -2.58
CA PHE A 49 1.23 4.56 -1.77
C PHE A 49 1.67 4.75 -0.31
N ALA A 50 2.29 3.73 0.30
CA ALA A 50 2.88 3.83 1.63
C ALA A 50 3.97 4.92 1.71
N GLY A 51 4.82 5.02 0.68
CA GLY A 51 5.83 6.08 0.57
C GLY A 51 5.23 7.49 0.49
N LEU A 52 4.12 7.66 -0.25
CA LEU A 52 3.40 8.94 -0.31
C LEU A 52 2.81 9.33 1.05
N VAL A 53 2.30 8.36 1.80
CA VAL A 53 1.80 8.59 3.17
C VAL A 53 2.94 8.93 4.13
N ALA A 54 4.09 8.26 4.01
CA ALA A 54 5.28 8.57 4.80
C ALA A 54 5.80 10.00 4.52
N PHE A 55 5.85 10.39 3.24
CA PHE A 55 6.22 11.75 2.82
C PHE A 55 5.25 12.81 3.37
N LYS A 56 3.94 12.52 3.35
CA LYS A 56 2.91 13.38 3.95
C LYS A 56 3.08 13.53 5.48
N ASN A 57 3.57 12.48 6.15
CA ASN A 57 3.88 12.49 7.58
C ASN A 57 5.23 13.15 7.90
N GLY A 58 6.00 13.55 6.89
CA GLY A 58 7.22 14.35 7.05
C GLY A 58 8.53 13.56 7.13
N TYR A 59 8.54 12.29 6.71
CA TYR A 59 9.75 11.49 6.52
C TYR A 59 10.36 11.67 5.12
#